data_AF-A0A945M2X5-F1
#
_entry.id   AF-A0A945M2X5-F1
#
_cell.length_a   1.000
_cell.length_b   1.000
_cell.length_c   1.000
_cell.angle_alpha   90.00
_cell.angle_beta   90.00
_cell.angle_gamma   90.00
#
_symmetry.space_group_name_H-M   'P 1'
#
loop_
_entity.id
_entity.type
_entity.pdbx_description
1 polymer ?
#
loop_
_entity_poly.entity_id
_entity_poly.type
_entity_poly.pdbx_seq_one_letter_code
_entity_poly.pdbx_strand_id
1 'polypeptide(L)'
;MAGLEKKVTAFQDENLSGRSQKLFFEVTEEENFTYYGNHDVDFNKRTEIDCKDLDGKELNQKVRNALLKGYGSIVIKNPGAKHALGVGILNKLNLIFEGSLGYFGVGCIDGPTVRINGRVGWSCAENMMSGKVVVENNAGSCFGAALRGG
;
A
#
# COMPACT_ATOMS: atom_id res chain seq x y z
N MET A 1 -33.23 9.30 53.84
CA MET A 1 -33.12 9.66 52.41
C MET A 1 -31.94 8.90 51.84
N ALA A 2 -32.19 7.90 51.00
CA ALA A 2 -31.14 7.10 50.38
C ALA A 2 -30.47 7.92 49.27
N GLY A 3 -29.16 8.13 49.37
CA GLY A 3 -28.37 8.78 48.33
C GLY A 3 -28.32 7.89 47.09
N LEU A 4 -28.74 8.43 45.95
CA LEU A 4 -28.55 7.78 44.65
C LEU A 4 -27.07 7.88 44.29
N GLU A 5 -26.32 6.80 44.49
CA GLU A 5 -24.99 6.65 43.89
C GLU A 5 -25.12 6.63 42.37
N LYS A 6 -24.50 7.61 41.71
CA LYS A 6 -24.34 7.61 40.26
C LYS A 6 -23.47 6.41 39.87
N LYS A 7 -24.04 5.47 39.11
CA LYS A 7 -23.26 4.40 38.47
C LYS A 7 -22.16 5.01 37.60
N VAL A 8 -20.93 4.67 37.92
CA VAL A 8 -19.74 4.98 37.11
C VAL A 8 -19.84 4.17 35.82
N THR A 9 -19.94 4.85 34.68
CA THR A 9 -19.87 4.24 33.35
C THR A 9 -18.47 4.44 32.78
N ALA A 10 -18.05 3.56 31.87
CA ALA A 10 -16.71 3.49 31.28
C ALA A 10 -16.28 4.72 30.44
N PHE A 11 -17.09 5.78 30.40
CA PHE A 11 -16.92 6.96 29.55
C PHE A 11 -16.76 8.26 30.35
N GLN A 12 -16.51 8.19 31.66
CA GLN A 12 -16.33 9.39 32.49
C GLN A 12 -15.02 10.15 32.21
N ASP A 13 -14.02 9.51 31.59
CA ASP A 13 -12.78 10.13 31.11
C ASP A 13 -12.85 10.53 29.61
N GLU A 14 -14.05 10.76 29.06
CA GLU A 14 -14.16 11.26 27.68
C GLU A 14 -13.74 12.73 27.57
N ASN A 15 -12.54 12.95 27.03
CA ASN A 15 -11.94 14.27 26.73
C ASN A 15 -12.59 14.99 25.51
N LEU A 16 -13.87 14.72 25.23
CA LEU A 16 -14.57 15.17 24.02
C LEU A 16 -15.66 16.21 24.28
N SER A 17 -15.83 16.70 25.52
CA SER A 17 -16.74 17.82 25.79
C SER A 17 -16.34 19.05 24.96
N GLY A 18 -17.19 19.46 24.01
CA GLY A 18 -16.96 20.61 23.15
C GLY A 18 -16.20 20.33 21.85
N ARG A 19 -15.86 19.07 21.54
CA ARG A 19 -15.27 18.68 20.25
C ARG A 19 -16.31 17.95 19.38
N SER A 20 -16.42 18.37 18.12
CA SER A 20 -17.25 17.68 17.14
C SER A 20 -16.59 16.37 16.72
N GLN A 21 -17.30 15.24 16.84
CA GLN A 21 -16.87 13.95 16.28
C GLN A 21 -17.04 13.87 14.74
N LYS A 22 -17.44 14.96 14.10
CA LYS A 22 -17.59 15.01 12.63
C LYS A 22 -16.22 15.10 11.99
N LEU A 23 -15.82 14.04 11.30
CA LEU A 23 -14.75 14.07 10.28
C LEU A 23 -15.36 14.66 9.01
N PHE A 24 -14.90 15.84 8.63
CA PHE A 24 -15.21 16.42 7.32
C PHE A 24 -14.15 15.92 6.34
N PHE A 25 -14.59 15.47 5.17
CA PHE A 25 -13.69 15.03 4.11
C PHE A 25 -13.63 16.15 3.07
N GLU A 26 -12.47 16.78 2.94
CA GLU A 26 -12.18 17.61 1.78
C GLU A 26 -11.47 16.76 0.73
N VAL A 27 -11.90 16.87 -0.52
CA VAL A 27 -11.28 16.15 -1.65
C VAL A 27 -9.81 16.54 -1.81
N THR A 28 -9.42 17.74 -1.36
CA THR A 28 -8.04 18.23 -1.36
C THR A 28 -7.13 17.56 -0.34
N GLU A 29 -7.67 16.80 0.63
CA GLU A 29 -6.89 16.11 1.67
C GLU A 29 -6.63 14.63 1.35
N GLU A 30 -6.67 14.23 0.08
CA GLU A 30 -6.40 12.85 -0.35
C GLU A 30 -5.08 12.28 0.18
N GLU A 31 -4.07 13.13 0.39
CA GLU A 31 -2.79 12.74 0.99
C GLU A 31 -2.99 12.15 2.41
N ASN A 32 -3.96 12.67 3.17
CA ASN A 32 -4.31 12.24 4.52
C ASN A 32 -5.23 11.00 4.56
N PHE A 33 -5.70 10.49 3.42
CA PHE A 33 -6.49 9.25 3.38
C PHE A 33 -5.58 8.03 3.59
N THR A 34 -5.34 7.68 4.85
CA THR A 34 -4.55 6.52 5.24
C THR A 34 -5.40 5.52 6.02
N TYR A 35 -5.10 4.23 5.90
CA TYR A 35 -5.73 3.21 6.74
C TYR A 35 -5.07 3.14 8.12
N TYR A 36 -5.85 2.71 9.11
CA TYR A 36 -5.32 2.36 10.42
C TYR A 36 -4.21 1.31 10.29
N GLY A 37 -3.04 1.58 10.86
CA GLY A 37 -1.88 0.70 10.81
C GLY A 37 -0.94 0.92 9.63
N ASN A 38 -1.22 1.88 8.74
CA ASN A 38 -0.24 2.32 7.75
C ASN A 38 1.00 2.93 8.43
N HIS A 39 2.15 2.73 7.80
CA HIS A 39 3.42 3.30 8.20
C HIS A 39 3.61 4.67 7.56
N ASP A 40 4.06 5.63 8.35
CA ASP A 40 4.52 6.93 7.88
C ASP A 40 5.80 6.74 7.05
N VAL A 41 5.74 7.16 5.80
CA VAL A 41 6.85 7.04 4.86
C VAL A 41 7.15 8.40 4.23
N ASP A 42 8.43 8.67 3.99
CA ASP A 42 8.86 9.86 3.27
C ASP A 42 9.04 9.51 1.79
N PHE A 43 8.18 10.06 0.93
CA PHE A 43 8.24 9.85 -0.52
C PHE A 43 9.54 10.35 -1.16
N ASN A 44 10.25 11.29 -0.53
CA ASN A 44 11.57 11.74 -0.99
C ASN A 44 12.69 10.77 -0.57
N LYS A 45 12.45 9.95 0.45
CA LYS A 45 13.41 8.95 0.92
C LYS A 45 13.35 7.71 0.02
N ARG A 46 14.37 7.57 -0.83
CA ARG A 46 14.47 6.52 -1.85
C ARG A 46 15.44 5.40 -1.45
N THR A 47 15.11 4.16 -1.78
CA THR A 47 16.02 3.02 -1.74
C THR A 47 15.90 2.15 -2.99
N GLU A 48 16.93 1.36 -3.26
CA GLU A 48 16.94 0.38 -4.35
C GLU A 48 17.12 -1.03 -3.77
N ILE A 49 16.50 -2.03 -4.39
CA ILE A 49 16.59 -3.44 -4.03
C ILE A 49 16.88 -4.23 -5.30
N ASP A 50 18.00 -4.95 -5.33
CA ASP A 50 18.30 -5.88 -6.42
C ASP A 50 17.57 -7.20 -6.20
N CYS A 51 16.77 -7.61 -7.19
CA CYS A 51 15.96 -8.83 -7.19
C CYS A 51 16.65 -10.00 -7.88
N LYS A 52 17.87 -9.84 -8.42
CA LYS A 52 18.55 -10.89 -9.21
C LYS A 52 18.56 -12.25 -8.50
N ASP A 53 19.06 -12.28 -7.26
CA ASP A 53 19.25 -13.50 -6.46
C ASP A 53 18.18 -13.65 -5.35
N LEU A 54 17.03 -12.97 -5.50
CA LEU A 54 15.92 -13.05 -4.55
C LEU A 54 14.73 -13.79 -5.16
N ASP A 55 14.05 -14.58 -4.33
CA ASP A 55 12.72 -15.06 -4.65
C ASP A 55 11.65 -13.97 -4.39
N GLY A 56 10.41 -14.25 -4.79
CA GLY A 56 9.31 -13.29 -4.62
C GLY A 56 8.98 -13.00 -3.15
N LYS A 57 9.07 -13.99 -2.27
CA LYS A 57 8.76 -13.83 -0.85
C LYS A 57 9.83 -12.97 -0.16
N GLU A 58 11.09 -13.23 -0.43
CA GLU A 58 12.24 -12.47 0.04
C GLU A 58 12.17 -11.02 -0.42
N LEU A 59 11.84 -10.79 -1.70
CA LEU A 59 11.66 -9.44 -2.21
C LEU A 59 10.53 -8.71 -1.48
N ASN A 60 9.36 -9.32 -1.36
CA ASN A 60 8.20 -8.70 -0.71
C ASN A 60 8.49 -8.39 0.77
N GLN A 61 9.22 -9.28 1.46
CA GLN A 61 9.67 -9.03 2.82
C GLN A 61 10.66 -7.85 2.90
N LYS A 62 11.59 -7.72 1.95
CA LYS A 62 12.50 -6.57 1.90
C LYS A 62 11.77 -5.26 1.63
N VAL A 63 10.76 -5.25 0.76
CA VAL A 63 9.89 -4.09 0.53
C VAL A 63 9.18 -3.70 1.83
N ARG A 64 8.59 -4.67 2.55
CA ARG A 64 7.95 -4.42 3.85
C ARG A 64 8.94 -3.86 4.88
N ASN A 65 10.15 -4.39 4.94
CA ASN A 65 11.19 -3.90 5.84
C ASN A 65 11.66 -2.47 5.48
N ALA A 66 11.65 -2.10 4.19
CA ALA A 66 11.95 -0.74 3.77
C ALA A 66 10.82 0.23 4.17
N LEU A 67 9.55 -0.18 4.05
CA LEU A 67 8.41 0.60 4.54
C LEU A 67 8.53 0.88 6.05
N LEU A 68 8.88 -0.13 6.85
CA LEU A 68 9.11 0.02 8.29
C LEU A 68 10.24 0.99 8.64
N LYS A 69 11.17 1.24 7.72
CA LYS A 69 12.27 2.22 7.87
C LYS A 69 11.89 3.61 7.32
N GLY A 70 10.63 3.81 6.94
CA GLY A 70 10.09 5.06 6.42
C GLY A 70 10.46 5.38 4.97
N TYR A 71 10.88 4.39 4.17
CA TYR A 71 11.13 4.63 2.74
C TYR A 71 9.80 4.71 1.98
N GLY A 72 9.49 5.88 1.43
CA GLY A 72 8.30 6.11 0.61
C GLY A 72 8.53 5.94 -0.88
N SER A 73 9.78 5.75 -1.32
CA SER A 73 10.12 5.43 -2.71
C SER A 73 11.06 4.23 -2.80
N ILE A 74 10.67 3.17 -3.49
CA ILE A 74 11.43 1.91 -3.59
C ILE A 74 11.57 1.54 -5.07
N VAL A 75 12.82 1.28 -5.49
CA VAL A 75 13.14 0.80 -6.84
C VAL A 75 13.56 -0.66 -6.77
N ILE A 76 12.93 -1.50 -7.58
CA ILE A 76 13.28 -2.90 -7.74
C ILE A 76 14.05 -3.07 -9.04
N LYS A 77 15.32 -3.47 -8.94
CA LYS A 77 16.21 -3.76 -10.07
C LYS A 77 16.14 -5.25 -10.42
N ASN A 78 16.35 -5.57 -11.69
CA ASN A 78 16.46 -6.96 -12.19
C ASN A 78 15.32 -7.90 -11.75
N PRO A 79 14.03 -7.53 -11.86
CA PRO A 79 12.91 -8.39 -11.45
C PRO A 79 12.84 -9.70 -12.24
N GLY A 80 13.42 -9.77 -13.44
CA GLY A 80 13.66 -11.02 -14.18
C GLY A 80 12.39 -11.80 -14.54
N ALA A 81 11.26 -11.12 -14.73
CA ALA A 81 9.95 -11.74 -14.99
C ALA A 81 9.51 -12.77 -13.92
N LYS A 82 10.02 -12.64 -12.69
CA LYS A 82 9.59 -13.46 -11.55
C LYS A 82 8.13 -13.17 -11.19
N HIS A 83 7.47 -14.17 -10.62
CA HIS A 83 6.06 -14.12 -10.26
C HIS A 83 5.83 -13.49 -8.88
N ALA A 84 4.62 -12.97 -8.66
CA ALA A 84 4.17 -12.48 -7.35
C ALA A 84 5.10 -11.44 -6.69
N LEU A 85 5.73 -10.58 -7.49
CA LEU A 85 6.54 -9.48 -6.98
C LEU A 85 5.66 -8.27 -6.64
N GLY A 86 5.94 -7.62 -5.51
CA GLY A 86 5.22 -6.42 -5.06
C GLY A 86 3.76 -6.66 -4.68
N VAL A 87 3.40 -7.89 -4.31
CA VAL A 87 2.03 -8.23 -3.89
C VAL A 87 1.79 -7.89 -2.42
N GLY A 88 0.53 -7.65 -2.05
CA GLY A 88 0.14 -7.48 -0.65
C GLY A 88 0.70 -6.20 0.00
N ILE A 89 0.99 -5.18 -0.81
CA ILE A 89 1.46 -3.88 -0.34
C ILE A 89 0.24 -3.02 -0.02
N LEU A 90 -0.03 -2.88 1.28
CA LEU A 90 -1.20 -2.18 1.82
C LEU A 90 -0.82 -0.82 2.42
N ASN A 91 0.10 -0.10 1.78
CA ASN A 91 0.56 1.21 2.23
C ASN A 91 0.77 2.12 1.02
N LYS A 92 0.56 3.42 1.20
CA LYS A 92 0.98 4.39 0.19
C LYS A 92 2.51 4.41 0.11
N LEU A 93 3.04 4.29 -1.10
CA LEU A 93 4.45 4.50 -1.46
C LEU A 93 4.58 4.57 -2.99
N ASN A 94 5.75 4.98 -3.47
CA ASN A 94 6.15 4.84 -4.86
C ASN A 94 6.96 3.55 -5.05
N LEU A 95 6.45 2.62 -5.85
CA LEU A 95 7.14 1.37 -6.18
C LEU A 95 7.49 1.35 -7.67
N ILE A 96 8.77 1.22 -8.00
CA ILE A 96 9.25 1.29 -9.39
C ILE A 96 9.93 -0.03 -9.73
N PHE A 97 9.48 -0.72 -10.78
CA PHE A 97 10.13 -1.91 -11.29
C PHE A 97 10.93 -1.59 -12.56
N GLU A 98 12.24 -1.77 -12.48
CA GLU A 98 13.15 -1.66 -13.63
C GLU A 98 13.32 -3.01 -14.32
N GLY A 99 12.26 -3.41 -15.02
CA GLY A 99 12.22 -4.64 -15.80
C GLY A 99 10.81 -5.21 -15.86
N SER A 100 10.72 -6.44 -16.35
CA SER A 100 9.44 -7.13 -16.52
C SER A 100 9.05 -7.92 -15.28
N LEU A 101 7.74 -8.03 -15.03
CA LEU A 101 7.13 -8.88 -14.03
C LEU A 101 6.49 -10.10 -14.68
N GLY A 102 6.49 -11.22 -13.96
CA GLY A 102 5.77 -12.42 -14.36
C GLY A 102 4.30 -12.38 -13.96
N TYR A 103 3.71 -13.55 -13.70
CA TYR A 103 2.32 -13.69 -13.27
C TYR A 103 2.08 -13.13 -11.88
N PHE A 104 0.86 -12.64 -11.65
CA PHE A 104 0.38 -12.16 -10.35
C PHE A 104 1.24 -11.04 -9.74
N GLY A 105 1.96 -10.27 -10.57
CA GLY A 105 2.73 -9.12 -10.09
C GLY A 105 1.80 -8.03 -9.54
N VAL A 106 2.17 -7.41 -8.43
CA VAL A 106 1.49 -6.21 -7.89
C VAL A 106 0.00 -6.47 -7.56
N GLY A 107 -0.38 -7.72 -7.30
CA GLY A 107 -1.73 -8.08 -6.86
C GLY A 107 -1.98 -7.79 -5.38
N CYS A 108 -3.26 -7.69 -5.00
CA CYS A 108 -3.74 -7.47 -3.64
C CYS A 108 -3.10 -6.23 -2.98
N ILE A 109 -2.93 -5.15 -3.73
CA ILE A 109 -2.37 -3.89 -3.24
C ILE A 109 -3.46 -2.90 -2.81
N ASP A 110 -3.09 -2.01 -1.90
CA ASP A 110 -3.96 -0.96 -1.40
C ASP A 110 -3.15 0.30 -1.09
N GLY A 111 -3.21 1.26 -2.00
CA GLY A 111 -2.61 2.59 -1.88
C GLY A 111 -1.32 2.87 -2.66
N PRO A 112 -0.46 1.92 -3.08
CA PRO A 112 0.81 2.29 -3.70
C PRO A 112 0.62 2.86 -5.10
N THR A 113 1.52 3.78 -5.49
CA THR A 113 1.72 4.17 -6.89
C THR A 113 2.86 3.34 -7.46
N VAL A 114 2.53 2.47 -8.41
CA VAL A 114 3.43 1.51 -9.01
C VAL A 114 3.70 1.85 -10.48
N ARG A 115 4.98 1.86 -10.86
CA ARG A 115 5.42 2.01 -12.25
C ARG A 115 6.27 0.82 -12.66
N ILE A 116 5.93 0.19 -13.77
CA ILE A 116 6.63 -0.98 -14.29
C ILE A 116 7.20 -0.63 -15.66
N ASN A 117 8.52 -0.51 -15.75
CA ASN A 117 9.21 -0.12 -16.98
C ASN A 117 9.29 -1.25 -18.01
N GLY A 118 9.00 -2.49 -17.61
CA GLY A 118 8.97 -3.66 -18.51
C GLY A 118 7.55 -4.10 -18.88
N ARG A 119 7.43 -5.38 -19.24
CA ARG A 119 6.15 -6.06 -19.54
C ARG A 119 5.62 -6.74 -18.29
N VAL A 120 4.33 -7.08 -18.28
CA VAL A 120 3.73 -7.84 -17.17
C VAL A 120 3.02 -9.09 -17.68
N GLY A 121 3.05 -10.16 -16.88
CA GLY A 121 2.37 -11.41 -17.18
C GLY A 121 0.89 -11.42 -16.80
N TRP A 122 0.31 -12.62 -16.80
CA TRP A 122 -1.09 -12.90 -16.41
C TRP A 122 -1.43 -12.35 -15.02
N SER A 123 -2.62 -11.73 -14.90
CA SER A 123 -3.23 -11.30 -13.63
C SER A 123 -2.41 -10.28 -12.82
N CYS A 124 -1.63 -9.44 -13.50
CA CYS A 124 -0.96 -8.31 -12.84
C CYS A 124 -1.99 -7.32 -12.28
N ALA A 125 -1.73 -6.74 -11.12
CA ALA A 125 -2.61 -5.79 -10.42
C ALA A 125 -3.99 -6.35 -10.04
N GLU A 126 -4.14 -7.67 -9.91
CA GLU A 126 -5.40 -8.27 -9.48
C GLU A 126 -5.81 -7.84 -8.07
N ASN A 127 -7.11 -7.77 -7.81
CA ASN A 127 -7.69 -7.51 -6.49
C ASN A 127 -7.10 -6.27 -5.78
N MET A 128 -6.72 -5.25 -6.57
CA MET A 128 -6.30 -3.96 -6.04
C MET A 128 -7.52 -3.21 -5.45
N MET A 129 -7.29 -2.57 -4.31
CA MET A 129 -8.32 -1.84 -3.55
C MET A 129 -8.22 -0.33 -3.75
N SER A 130 -7.01 0.21 -3.81
CA SER A 130 -6.70 1.59 -4.16
C SER A 130 -5.25 1.69 -4.63
N GLY A 131 -4.83 2.86 -5.13
CA GLY A 131 -3.49 3.10 -5.64
C GLY A 131 -3.50 3.27 -7.16
N LYS A 132 -2.35 3.12 -7.81
CA LYS A 132 -2.23 3.29 -9.27
C LYS A 132 -1.16 2.34 -9.80
N VAL A 133 -1.41 1.66 -10.91
CA VAL A 133 -0.41 0.83 -11.58
C VAL A 133 -0.27 1.25 -13.03
N VAL A 134 0.94 1.66 -13.42
CA VAL A 134 1.28 2.02 -14.80
C VAL A 134 2.29 1.02 -15.35
N VAL A 135 1.97 0.39 -16.47
CA VAL A 135 2.86 -0.49 -17.22
C VAL A 135 3.28 0.24 -18.49
N GLU A 136 4.58 0.43 -18.67
CA GLU A 136 5.14 1.17 -19.82
C GLU A 136 5.11 0.35 -21.12
N ASN A 137 4.93 -0.97 -21.03
CA ASN A 137 4.84 -1.88 -22.16
C ASN A 137 3.58 -2.76 -22.09
N ASN A 138 3.60 -3.87 -22.82
CA ASN A 138 2.46 -4.80 -22.92
C ASN A 138 2.13 -5.47 -21.59
N ALA A 139 0.82 -5.59 -21.33
CA ALA A 139 0.26 -6.40 -20.25
C ALA A 139 -0.34 -7.71 -20.78
N GLY A 140 -0.20 -8.77 -19.98
CA GLY A 140 -0.85 -10.07 -20.24
C GLY A 140 -2.34 -10.07 -19.94
N SER A 141 -2.99 -11.22 -20.15
CA SER A 141 -4.41 -11.41 -19.86
C SER A 141 -4.76 -11.14 -18.40
N CYS A 142 -6.03 -10.83 -18.12
CA CYS A 142 -6.55 -10.61 -16.77
C CYS A 142 -5.86 -9.49 -15.97
N PHE A 143 -5.20 -8.53 -16.64
CA PHE A 143 -4.68 -7.34 -15.99
C PHE A 143 -5.79 -6.63 -15.20
N GLY A 144 -5.56 -6.38 -13.91
CA GLY A 144 -6.54 -5.73 -13.05
C GLY A 144 -7.76 -6.59 -12.72
N ALA A 145 -7.68 -7.92 -12.81
CA ALA A 145 -8.80 -8.80 -12.49
C ALA A 145 -9.33 -8.56 -11.06
N ALA A 146 -10.65 -8.48 -10.91
CA ALA A 146 -11.34 -8.25 -9.63
C ALA A 146 -10.92 -6.97 -8.88
N LEU A 147 -10.43 -5.95 -9.60
CA LEU A 147 -10.21 -4.60 -9.08
C LEU A 147 -11.45 -4.04 -8.40
N ARG A 148 -11.29 -3.48 -7.20
CA ARG A 148 -12.36 -2.77 -6.47
C ARG A 148 -12.17 -1.26 -6.45
N GLY A 149 -10.93 -0.80 -6.63
CA GLY A 149 -10.58 0.62 -6.74
C GLY A 149 -9.15 0.79 -7.22
N GLY A 150 -8.82 1.97 -7.72
CA GLY A 150 -7.54 2.31 -8.35
C GLY A 150 -7.60 3.67 -9.04
#